data_AF-A0A8X6IF08-F1
#
_entry.id   AF-A0A8X6IF08-F1
#
_cell.length_a   1.000
_cell.length_b   1.000
_cell.length_c   1.000
_cell.angle_alpha   90.00
_cell.angle_beta   90.00
_cell.angle_gamma   90.00
#
_symmetry.space_group_name_H-M   'P 1'
#
loop_
_entity.id
_entity.type
_entity.pdbx_description
1 polymer ?
#
loop_
_entity_poly.entity_id
_entity_poly.type
_entity_poly.pdbx_seq_one_letter_code
_entity_poly.pdbx_strand_id
1 'polypeptide(L)'
;MKLHKWSSNCKDMLQELPYEAQEYHFDRDEEKVKTLRLIWNPKYDTLEFSISDPTNNSEWTKRSILSHIARIFDSIGLLGPVIVTAKLFMKTLWLVKRDWDQPLLEKEIRNWKKFVSSLKALQGIKVQRFVLIENYKSLELHRSQITVIDEDSLQ
;
A
#
# COMPACT_ATOMS: atom_id res chain seq x y z
N MET A 1 18.71 -21.37 -2.75
CA MET A 1 17.94 -20.40 -1.95
C MET A 1 16.87 -21.17 -1.21
N LYS A 2 16.91 -21.24 0.13
CA LYS A 2 15.78 -21.79 0.91
C LYS A 2 14.78 -20.65 1.13
N LEU A 3 13.50 -20.90 0.87
CA LEU A 3 12.44 -19.97 1.24
C LEU A 3 12.31 -20.03 2.77
N HIS A 4 12.65 -18.93 3.44
CA HIS A 4 12.46 -18.73 4.86
C HIS A 4 11.39 -17.64 4.95
N LYS A 5 10.28 -17.87 5.68
CA LYS A 5 9.10 -16.98 5.87
C LYS A 5 7.87 -17.35 5.04
N TRP A 6 7.15 -18.35 5.51
CA TRP A 6 5.85 -18.77 4.99
C TRP A 6 4.71 -18.09 5.75
N SER A 7 3.71 -17.62 5.03
CA SER A 7 2.51 -17.01 5.58
C SER A 7 1.29 -17.49 4.79
N SER A 8 0.17 -17.76 5.47
CA SER A 8 -1.07 -18.25 4.89
C SER A 8 -2.28 -17.71 5.65
N ASN A 9 -3.40 -17.49 4.94
CA ASN A 9 -4.71 -17.26 5.57
C ASN A 9 -5.39 -18.56 6.02
N CYS A 10 -4.82 -19.73 5.70
CA CYS A 10 -5.28 -21.03 6.17
C CYS A 10 -4.39 -21.54 7.31
N LYS A 11 -4.98 -21.71 8.49
CA LYS A 11 -4.28 -22.17 9.69
C LYS A 11 -3.74 -23.59 9.54
N ASP A 12 -4.55 -24.51 9.00
CA ASP A 12 -4.19 -25.92 8.87
C ASP A 12 -2.96 -26.09 7.98
N MET A 13 -2.91 -25.37 6.85
CA MET A 13 -1.74 -25.33 5.96
C MET A 13 -0.46 -24.81 6.65
N LEU A 14 -0.57 -23.82 7.52
CA LEU A 14 0.60 -23.26 8.22
C LEU A 14 1.12 -24.24 9.29
N GLN A 15 0.22 -24.99 9.94
CA GLN A 15 0.59 -25.97 10.97
C GLN A 15 1.37 -27.17 10.43
N GLU A 16 1.27 -27.47 9.14
CA GLU A 16 2.09 -28.49 8.47
C GLU A 16 3.56 -28.08 8.31
N LEU A 17 3.88 -26.79 8.44
CA LEU A 17 5.23 -26.26 8.29
C LEU A 17 5.96 -26.20 9.65
N PRO A 18 7.29 -26.42 9.68
CA PRO A 18 8.10 -26.17 10.86
C PRO A 18 7.90 -24.75 11.40
N TYR A 19 7.84 -24.59 12.72
CA TYR A 19 7.56 -23.30 13.36
C TYR A 19 8.54 -22.20 12.91
N GLU A 20 9.82 -22.54 12.74
CA GLU A 20 10.88 -21.60 12.33
C GLU A 20 10.76 -21.15 10.86
N ALA A 21 9.98 -21.87 10.06
CA ALA A 21 9.71 -21.52 8.67
C ALA A 21 8.52 -20.55 8.52
N GLN A 22 7.68 -20.43 9.55
CA GLN A 22 6.48 -19.58 9.57
C GLN A 22 6.87 -18.12 9.85
N GLU A 23 6.31 -17.19 9.09
CA GLU A 23 6.42 -15.74 9.35
C GLU A 23 5.20 -15.17 10.07
N TYR A 24 4.08 -15.90 10.02
CA TYR A 24 2.85 -15.54 10.71
C TYR A 24 2.38 -16.71 11.58
N HIS A 25 2.07 -16.41 12.84
CA HIS A 25 1.50 -17.39 13.75
C HIS A 25 0.08 -16.98 14.19
N PHE A 26 -0.89 -17.87 13.97
CA PHE A 26 -2.30 -17.63 14.29
C PHE A 26 -2.61 -17.53 15.79
N ASP A 27 -1.71 -18.00 16.66
CA ASP A 27 -1.81 -17.91 18.12
C ASP A 27 -1.40 -16.54 18.65
N ARG A 28 -0.80 -15.68 17.82
CA ARG A 28 -0.47 -14.30 18.13
C ARG A 28 -1.44 -13.37 17.40
N ASP A 29 -2.51 -13.00 18.10
CA ASP A 29 -3.66 -12.25 17.56
C ASP A 29 -3.32 -10.92 16.86
N GLU A 30 -2.10 -10.41 17.01
CA GLU A 30 -1.65 -9.12 16.45
C GLU A 30 -0.54 -9.23 15.38
N GLU A 31 -0.07 -10.44 15.04
CA GLU A 31 0.95 -10.55 13.98
C GLU A 31 0.36 -10.17 12.62
N LYS A 32 1.09 -9.35 11.87
CA LYS A 32 0.72 -8.98 10.51
C LYS A 32 1.94 -9.07 9.61
N VAL A 33 1.72 -9.49 8.37
CA VAL A 33 2.80 -9.71 7.41
C VAL A 33 3.00 -8.42 6.62
N LYS A 34 4.22 -7.86 6.65
CA LYS A 34 4.54 -6.65 5.88
C LYS A 34 4.90 -7.03 4.45
N THR A 35 4.18 -6.51 3.48
CA THR A 35 4.43 -6.77 2.05
C THR A 35 4.42 -5.44 1.28
N LEU A 36 5.54 -5.02 0.68
CA LEU A 36 5.60 -3.88 -0.24
C LEU A 36 4.77 -2.64 0.19
N ARG A 37 4.86 -2.26 1.48
CA ARG A 37 4.16 -1.12 2.14
C ARG A 37 2.67 -1.30 2.44
N LEU A 38 2.12 -2.44 2.05
CA LEU A 38 0.89 -2.96 2.59
C LEU A 38 1.21 -3.83 3.81
N ILE A 39 0.18 -4.01 4.62
CA ILE A 39 0.17 -4.94 5.73
C ILE A 39 -0.91 -5.95 5.40
N TRP A 40 -0.54 -7.21 5.22
CA TRP A 40 -1.49 -8.29 5.07
C TRP A 40 -1.81 -8.86 6.45
N ASN A 41 -3.10 -8.97 6.73
CA ASN A 41 -3.63 -9.66 7.89
C ASN A 41 -4.13 -11.03 7.45
N PRO A 42 -3.38 -12.13 7.70
CA PRO A 42 -3.77 -13.44 7.18
C PRO A 42 -5.06 -13.97 7.82
N LYS A 43 -5.35 -13.61 9.08
CA LYS A 43 -6.56 -14.05 9.80
C LYS A 43 -7.85 -13.58 9.13
N TYR A 44 -7.90 -12.33 8.69
CA TYR A 44 -9.08 -11.75 8.02
C TYR A 44 -8.95 -11.68 6.50
N ASP A 45 -7.81 -12.10 5.98
CA ASP A 45 -7.40 -11.97 4.58
C ASP A 45 -7.56 -10.55 4.00
N THR A 46 -7.20 -9.54 4.82
CA THR A 46 -7.29 -8.12 4.45
C THR A 46 -5.93 -7.51 4.18
N LEU A 47 -5.87 -6.62 3.19
CA LEU A 47 -4.78 -5.68 2.97
C LEU A 47 -5.08 -4.37 3.71
N GLU A 48 -4.09 -3.86 4.41
CA GLU A 48 -4.12 -2.61 5.17
C GLU A 48 -2.94 -1.72 4.78
N PHE A 49 -3.03 -0.43 5.06
CA PHE A 49 -2.01 0.55 4.66
C PHE A 49 -1.08 0.94 5.81
N SER A 50 0.24 0.79 5.58
CA SER A 50 1.26 1.29 6.51
C SER A 50 1.63 2.73 6.18
N ILE A 51 1.08 3.67 6.93
CA ILE A 51 1.43 5.10 6.79
C ILE A 51 2.49 5.46 7.83
N SER A 52 3.73 5.64 7.37
CA SER A 52 4.81 6.20 8.19
C SER A 52 4.56 7.69 8.39
N ASP A 53 4.60 8.21 9.63
CA ASP A 53 4.36 9.63 9.90
C ASP A 53 5.50 10.49 9.31
N PRO A 54 5.26 11.27 8.24
CA PRO A 54 6.29 12.04 7.57
C PRO A 54 6.58 13.38 8.26
N THR A 55 5.88 13.71 9.35
CA THR A 55 5.88 15.05 9.96
C THR A 55 7.21 15.45 10.61
N ASN A 56 8.17 14.52 10.77
CA ASN A 56 9.43 14.75 11.47
C ASN A 56 10.55 15.38 10.63
N ASN A 57 10.30 15.80 9.38
CA ASN A 57 11.29 16.57 8.64
C ASN A 57 11.36 18.01 9.16
N SER A 58 12.55 18.42 9.60
CA SER A 58 12.85 19.79 10.01
C SER A 58 12.68 20.79 8.84
N GLU A 59 12.98 20.36 7.62
CA GLU A 59 12.89 21.19 6.41
C GLU A 59 12.22 20.46 5.24
N TRP A 60 11.29 21.14 4.58
CA TRP A 60 10.59 20.64 3.40
C TRP A 60 11.15 21.30 2.14
N THR A 61 11.57 20.48 1.19
CA THR A 61 12.09 20.89 -0.13
C THR A 61 11.34 20.12 -1.21
N LYS A 62 11.46 20.55 -2.47
CA LYS A 62 10.85 19.81 -3.59
C LYS A 62 11.40 18.38 -3.66
N ARG A 63 12.70 18.20 -3.38
CA ARG A 63 13.35 16.89 -3.36
C ARG A 63 12.77 16.01 -2.26
N SER A 64 12.62 16.51 -1.04
CA SER A 64 12.11 15.70 0.07
C SER A 64 10.64 15.32 -0.13
N ILE A 65 9.83 16.21 -0.71
CA ILE A 65 8.45 15.89 -1.09
C ILE A 65 8.39 14.84 -2.19
N LEU A 66 9.18 14.98 -3.26
CA LEU A 66 9.20 13.98 -4.33
C LEU A 66 9.61 12.60 -3.79
N SER A 67 10.60 12.56 -2.91
CA SER A 67 11.00 11.33 -2.20
C SER A 67 9.84 10.74 -1.38
N HIS A 68 9.07 11.58 -0.69
CA HIS A 68 7.86 11.15 0.02
C HIS A 68 6.74 10.67 -0.92
N ILE A 69 6.57 11.27 -2.09
CA ILE A 69 5.58 10.82 -3.08
C ILE A 69 6.00 9.46 -3.64
N ALA A 70 7.27 9.26 -3.99
CA ALA A 70 7.80 7.98 -4.45
C ALA A 70 7.65 6.85 -3.41
N ARG A 71 7.56 7.22 -2.13
CA ARG A 71 7.26 6.32 -1.02
C ARG A 71 5.79 5.87 -0.98
N ILE A 72 4.87 6.57 -1.61
CA ILE A 72 3.47 6.15 -1.77
C ILE A 72 3.42 5.20 -2.98
N PHE A 73 3.99 4.00 -2.80
CA PHE A 73 3.98 2.95 -3.80
C PHE A 73 2.65 2.20 -3.74
N ASP A 74 2.11 1.83 -4.90
CA ASP A 74 0.84 1.14 -5.02
C ASP A 74 0.96 0.01 -6.05
N SER A 75 1.24 -1.19 -5.56
CA SER A 75 1.43 -2.38 -6.39
C SER A 75 0.15 -2.85 -7.08
N ILE A 76 -1.02 -2.46 -6.59
CA ILE A 76 -2.32 -3.03 -6.99
C ILE A 76 -3.37 -1.97 -7.38
N GLY A 77 -3.04 -0.69 -7.33
CA GLY A 77 -3.89 0.41 -7.80
C GLY A 77 -4.86 0.98 -6.77
N LEU A 78 -4.78 0.57 -5.49
CA LEU A 78 -5.73 1.00 -4.44
C LEU A 78 -5.56 2.45 -4.00
N LEU A 79 -4.39 3.05 -4.21
CA LEU A 79 -4.04 4.40 -3.80
C LEU A 79 -4.04 5.40 -4.96
N GLY A 80 -4.64 5.05 -6.11
CA GLY A 80 -4.72 5.91 -7.29
C GLY A 80 -5.08 7.38 -6.98
N PRO A 81 -6.20 7.67 -6.29
CA PRO A 81 -6.58 9.04 -5.94
C PRO A 81 -5.56 9.77 -5.06
N VAL A 82 -4.93 9.04 -4.14
CA VAL A 82 -3.89 9.57 -3.24
C VAL A 82 -2.65 9.96 -4.03
N ILE A 83 -2.19 9.09 -4.92
CA ILE A 83 -1.02 9.31 -5.77
C ILE A 83 -1.27 10.49 -6.72
N VAL A 84 -2.46 10.57 -7.32
CA VAL A 84 -2.84 11.69 -8.20
C VAL A 84 -2.80 13.00 -7.44
N THR A 85 -3.38 13.06 -6.24
CA THR A 85 -3.36 14.27 -5.39
C THR A 85 -1.93 14.68 -5.05
N ALA A 86 -1.08 13.72 -4.70
CA ALA A 86 0.33 13.97 -4.38
C ALA A 86 1.11 14.49 -5.60
N LYS A 87 0.89 13.90 -6.79
CA LYS A 87 1.50 14.35 -8.06
C LYS A 87 1.01 15.73 -8.47
N LEU A 88 -0.27 16.04 -8.26
CA LEU A 88 -0.82 17.38 -8.51
C LEU A 88 -0.15 18.40 -7.61
N PHE A 89 0.06 18.09 -6.33
CA PHE A 89 0.82 18.94 -5.44
C PHE A 89 2.26 19.16 -5.94
N MET A 90 2.95 18.10 -6.35
CA MET A 90 4.29 18.23 -6.95
C MET A 90 4.31 19.15 -8.18
N LYS A 91 3.30 19.04 -9.05
CA LYS A 91 3.13 19.93 -10.20
C LYS A 91 3.00 21.39 -9.78
N THR A 92 2.27 21.69 -8.70
CA THR A 92 2.19 23.08 -8.19
C THR A 92 3.55 23.61 -7.76
N LEU A 93 4.39 22.77 -7.14
CA LEU A 93 5.74 23.15 -6.73
C LEU A 93 6.67 23.37 -7.92
N TRP A 94 6.48 22.68 -9.03
CA TRP A 94 7.24 22.92 -10.26
C TRP A 94 6.97 24.30 -10.87
N LEU A 95 5.76 24.84 -10.70
CA LEU A 95 5.43 26.19 -11.17
C LEU A 95 6.06 27.29 -10.30
N VAL A 96 6.42 26.96 -9.06
CA VAL A 96 7.18 27.86 -8.19
C VAL A 96 8.64 27.88 -8.67
N LYS A 97 9.13 29.05 -9.09
CA LYS A 97 10.52 29.26 -9.56
C LYS A 97 11.53 29.25 -8.39
N ARG A 98 11.65 28.10 -7.73
CA ARG A 98 12.60 27.81 -6.64
C ARG A 98 13.38 26.53 -6.93
N ASP A 99 14.57 26.43 -6.37
CA ASP A 99 15.42 25.24 -6.56
C ASP A 99 14.93 24.03 -5.76
N TRP A 100 15.48 22.86 -6.10
CA TRP A 100 15.08 21.56 -5.55
C TRP A 100 15.29 21.41 -4.04
N ASP A 101 16.37 22.01 -3.55
CA ASP A 101 16.86 21.89 -2.18
C ASP A 101 16.60 23.16 -1.36
N GLN A 102 15.93 24.15 -1.94
CA GLN A 102 15.49 25.32 -1.21
C GLN A 102 14.27 24.99 -0.33
N PRO A 103 14.20 25.56 0.89
CA PRO A 103 13.01 25.47 1.72
C PRO A 103 11.78 26.02 0.99
N LEU A 104 10.67 25.32 1.16
CA LEU A 104 9.37 25.77 0.65
C LEU A 104 8.83 26.96 1.45
N LEU A 105 7.91 27.70 0.84
CA LEU A 105 7.15 28.73 1.52
C LEU A 105 6.18 28.11 2.52
N GLU A 106 5.88 28.87 3.57
CA GLU A 106 5.02 28.41 4.66
C GLU A 106 3.65 27.91 4.17
N LYS A 107 3.08 28.56 3.15
CA LYS A 107 1.83 28.15 2.49
C LYS A 107 1.91 26.73 1.92
N GLU A 108 3.00 26.42 1.21
CA GLU A 108 3.21 25.11 0.58
C GLU A 108 3.44 24.04 1.64
N ILE A 109 4.24 24.36 2.68
CA ILE A 109 4.47 23.47 3.82
C ILE A 109 3.16 23.14 4.52
N ARG A 110 2.31 24.15 4.75
CA ARG A 110 1.00 23.98 5.39
C ARG A 110 0.10 23.05 4.58
N ASN A 111 0.04 23.25 3.26
CA ASN A 111 -0.74 22.41 2.36
C ASN A 111 -0.21 20.97 2.32
N TRP A 112 1.11 20.80 2.25
CA TRP A 112 1.75 19.49 2.29
C TRP A 112 1.46 18.75 3.59
N LYS A 113 1.63 19.41 4.74
CA LYS A 113 1.32 18.83 6.05
C LYS A 113 -0.14 18.42 6.15
N LYS A 114 -1.08 19.24 5.64
CA LYS A 114 -2.51 18.88 5.59
C LYS A 114 -2.76 17.62 4.76
N PHE A 115 -2.15 17.52 3.58
CA PHE A 115 -2.24 16.32 2.74
C PHE A 115 -1.70 15.10 3.49
N VAL A 116 -0.49 15.19 4.04
CA VAL A 116 0.15 14.11 4.79
C VAL A 116 -0.68 13.67 6.00
N SER A 117 -1.22 14.61 6.78
CA SER A 117 -2.10 14.28 7.92
C SER A 117 -3.37 13.58 7.47
N SER A 118 -3.93 13.92 6.30
CA SER A 118 -5.10 13.22 5.75
C SER A 118 -4.83 11.76 5.43
N LEU A 119 -3.58 11.38 5.13
CA LEU A 119 -3.21 9.98 4.86
C LEU A 119 -3.43 9.07 6.07
N LYS A 120 -3.48 9.61 7.30
CA LYS A 120 -3.79 8.82 8.50
C LYS A 120 -5.16 8.13 8.40
N ALA A 121 -6.09 8.69 7.64
CA ALA A 121 -7.39 8.06 7.38
C ALA A 121 -7.26 6.69 6.66
N LEU A 122 -6.17 6.46 5.91
CA LEU A 122 -5.92 5.19 5.23
C LEU A 122 -5.64 4.04 6.20
N GLN A 123 -5.17 4.32 7.43
CA GLN A 123 -4.89 3.28 8.42
C GLN A 123 -6.16 2.54 8.89
N GLY A 124 -7.33 3.16 8.72
CA GLY A 124 -8.62 2.52 9.03
C GLY A 124 -9.21 1.70 7.88
N ILE A 125 -8.62 1.75 6.69
CA ILE A 125 -9.15 1.06 5.51
C ILE A 125 -8.60 -0.36 5.48
N LYS A 126 -9.52 -1.32 5.39
CA LYS A 126 -9.24 -2.74 5.16
C LYS A 126 -9.84 -3.14 3.82
N VAL A 127 -9.03 -3.72 2.96
CA VAL A 127 -9.45 -4.18 1.63
C VAL A 127 -9.36 -5.69 1.60
N GLN A 128 -10.43 -6.38 1.20
CA GLN A 128 -10.38 -7.83 1.01
C GLN A 128 -9.37 -8.16 -0.08
N ARG A 129 -8.40 -9.04 0.24
CA ARG A 129 -7.39 -9.47 -0.73
C ARG A 129 -8.01 -10.38 -1.80
N PHE A 130 -8.97 -11.20 -1.37
CA PHE A 130 -9.71 -12.10 -2.25
C PHE A 130 -10.88 -11.36 -2.89
N VAL A 131 -10.86 -11.26 -4.21
CA VAL A 131 -11.94 -10.67 -5.02
C VAL A 131 -12.39 -11.72 -6.02
N LEU A 132 -13.50 -12.39 -5.71
CA LEU A 132 -14.24 -13.19 -6.68
C LEU A 132 -15.50 -12.43 -7.07
N ILE A 133 -15.80 -12.44 -8.36
CA ILE A 133 -17.09 -11.99 -8.88
C ILE A 133 -18.03 -13.19 -8.85
N GLU A 134 -19.28 -12.99 -8.42
CA GLU A 134 -20.29 -14.05 -8.49
C GLU A 134 -20.57 -14.43 -9.94
N ASN A 135 -20.88 -15.71 -10.20
CA ASN A 135 -21.18 -16.25 -11.55
C ASN A 135 -20.04 -16.21 -12.57
N TYR A 136 -18.77 -16.21 -12.12
CA TYR A 136 -17.65 -16.39 -13.03
C TYR A 136 -17.74 -17.72 -13.80
N LYS A 137 -17.48 -17.69 -15.12
CA LYS A 137 -17.46 -18.92 -15.95
C LYS A 137 -16.14 -19.68 -15.82
N SER A 138 -15.04 -18.95 -15.69
CA SER A 138 -13.69 -19.51 -15.53
C SER A 138 -12.85 -18.64 -14.60
N LEU A 139 -11.91 -19.28 -13.91
CA LEU A 139 -10.98 -18.63 -12.99
C LEU A 139 -9.56 -18.94 -13.45
N GLU A 140 -8.79 -17.90 -13.76
CA GLU A 140 -7.38 -18.05 -14.10
C GLU A 140 -6.51 -17.38 -13.02
N LEU A 141 -5.55 -18.16 -12.52
CA LEU A 141 -4.53 -17.67 -11.60
C LEU A 141 -3.26 -17.31 -12.38
N HIS A 142 -3.01 -16.02 -12.56
CA HIS A 142 -1.81 -15.50 -13.19
C HIS A 142 -0.81 -15.09 -12.11
N ARG A 143 0.09 -16.00 -11.75
CA ARG A 143 1.13 -15.81 -10.71
C ARG A 143 0.55 -15.44 -9.34
N SER A 144 0.26 -14.15 -9.12
CA SER A 144 -0.28 -13.57 -7.88
C SER A 144 -1.52 -12.71 -8.10
N GLN A 145 -2.11 -12.72 -9.30
CA GLN A 145 -3.32 -12.01 -9.66
C GLN A 145 -4.35 -12.99 -10.19
N ILE A 146 -5.61 -12.80 -9.79
CA ILE A 146 -6.75 -13.53 -10.30
C ILE A 146 -7.39 -12.65 -11.37
N THR A 147 -7.61 -13.18 -12.56
CA THR A 147 -8.41 -12.52 -13.60
C THR A 147 -9.70 -13.29 -13.77
N VAL A 148 -10.83 -12.59 -13.64
CA VAL A 148 -12.16 -13.13 -13.93
C VAL A 148 -12.49 -12.75 -15.37
N ILE A 149 -12.77 -13.74 -16.21
CA ILE A 149 -13.13 -13.53 -17.60
C ILE A 149 -14.65 -13.64 -17.72
N ASP A 150 -15.29 -12.54 -18.12
CA ASP A 150 -16.70 -12.51 -18.48
C ASP A 150 -16.82 -12.40 -20.01
N GLU A 151 -17.43 -13.41 -20.64
CA GLU A 151 -17.50 -13.55 -22.11
C GLU A 151 -18.39 -12.50 -22.80
N ASP A 152 -19.14 -11.68 -22.05
CA ASP A 152 -20.03 -10.66 -22.63
C ASP A 152 -19.29 -9.42 -23.17
N SER A 153 -17.95 -9.43 -23.15
CA SER A 153 -17.09 -8.38 -23.70
C SER A 153 -16.46 -8.72 -25.06
N LEU A 154 -16.87 -9.84 -25.67
CA LEU A 154 -16.50 -10.24 -27.03
C LEU A 154 -17.74 -10.46 -27.92
N GLN A 155 -18.62 -9.45 -28.01
CA GLN A 155 -19.52 -9.25 -29.16
C GLN A 155 -19.62 -7.77 -29.50
#